data_AF-A0A3E1NS60-F1
#
_entry.id   AF-A0A3E1NS60-F1
#
_cell.length_a   1.000
_cell.length_b   1.000
_cell.length_c   1.000
_cell.angle_alpha   90.00
_cell.angle_beta   90.00
_cell.angle_gamma   90.00
#
_symmetry.space_group_name_H-M   'P 1'
#
loop_
_entity.id
_entity.type
_entity.pdbx_description
1 polymer ?
#
loop_
_entity_poly.entity_id
_entity_poly.type
_entity_poly.pdbx_seq_one_letter_code
_entity_poly.pdbx_strand_id
1 'polypeptide(L)'
;MSYSTEFLKPRMTGKRFDDHTIPLELLEDFAALEELFIEVAKWIYLEENPDRKRVPRGFNNKVELKLSSIEEGSTILNFLLVTASFGLFPDDNYQYFEKAKDNIIKSIDAANNGKEVTQYIPENLLAYFNRIGKRLRDDEAIDFSPDSALQAKLNKTTRKKLVLASSNISEVTLETTIRGTIPEADKSKRTFTIMTNNGQRITAKLLGVHAATILEAFNNYESQTRVLISGLGHFDKHDKLVSFESIEHISILDPLDVPSRLEEFSNLEAGWFNGEGVGMKKEDLTWFAEIFENNYNPVLPLPYLYPTPLGGIQAEWSFESHDISLTIDLAHKSGFYQSLDHNTDNAIEHTLNLVSDADWKLLNKNLADIFKV
;
A
#
# COMPACT_ATOMS: atom_id res chain seq x y z
N MET A 1 4.46 24.70 -34.89
CA MET A 1 4.81 25.42 -33.66
C MET A 1 4.11 24.69 -32.52
N SER A 2 4.78 24.38 -31.41
CA SER A 2 4.16 23.73 -30.25
C SER A 2 3.75 24.80 -29.24
N TYR A 3 2.52 24.73 -28.74
CA TYR A 3 2.01 25.55 -27.67
C TYR A 3 1.96 24.69 -26.40
N SER A 4 2.35 25.27 -25.26
CA SER A 4 2.28 24.61 -23.96
C SER A 4 1.48 25.50 -23.04
N THR A 5 0.41 24.96 -22.47
CA THR A 5 -0.44 25.67 -21.51
C THR A 5 -0.46 24.92 -20.19
N GLU A 6 -0.53 25.66 -19.10
CA GLU A 6 -0.75 25.08 -17.78
C GLU A 6 -2.11 24.38 -17.77
N PHE A 7 -2.15 23.13 -17.33
CA PHE A 7 -3.32 22.28 -17.47
C PHE A 7 -3.86 21.81 -16.12
N LEU A 8 -2.99 21.28 -15.27
CA LEU A 8 -3.36 20.69 -13.99
C LEU A 8 -2.23 20.84 -12.97
N LYS A 9 -2.58 21.15 -11.72
CA LYS A 9 -1.64 21.25 -10.59
C LYS A 9 -2.10 20.40 -9.40
N PRO A 10 -2.06 19.06 -9.48
CA PRO A 10 -2.45 18.25 -8.35
C PRO A 10 -1.40 18.33 -7.24
N ARG A 11 -1.87 18.33 -6.00
CA ARG A 11 -1.06 18.35 -4.78
C ARG A 11 -1.00 16.95 -4.18
N MET A 12 0.21 16.40 -4.00
CA MET A 12 0.39 15.09 -3.38
C MET A 12 0.51 15.25 -1.86
N THR A 13 -0.29 14.52 -1.08
CA THR A 13 -0.27 14.59 0.39
C THR A 13 0.06 13.23 0.99
N GLY A 14 0.85 13.22 2.07
CA GLY A 14 1.31 12.01 2.77
C GLY A 14 2.83 12.02 2.96
N LYS A 15 3.34 11.19 3.89
CA LYS A 15 4.72 11.28 4.39
C LYS A 15 5.80 11.18 3.29
N ARG A 16 5.55 10.40 2.22
CA ARG A 16 6.49 10.26 1.09
C ARG A 16 6.68 11.54 0.28
N PHE A 17 5.76 12.50 0.39
CA PHE A 17 5.74 13.71 -0.42
C PHE A 17 6.22 14.96 0.34
N ASP A 18 6.63 14.80 1.60
CA ASP A 18 7.04 15.91 2.47
C ASP A 18 8.36 16.53 2.00
N ASP A 19 9.29 15.73 1.48
CA ASP A 19 10.59 16.18 0.97
C ASP A 19 10.54 16.73 -0.47
N HIS A 20 9.35 17.10 -0.96
CA HIS A 20 9.14 17.65 -2.32
C HIS A 20 9.61 16.71 -3.44
N THR A 21 9.49 15.41 -3.23
CA THR A 21 9.85 14.37 -4.22
C THR A 21 8.65 13.51 -4.56
N ILE A 22 8.75 12.83 -5.71
CA ILE A 22 7.77 11.83 -6.11
C ILE A 22 8.44 10.48 -6.34
N PRO A 23 7.90 9.39 -5.76
CA PRO A 23 8.35 8.04 -6.10
C PRO A 23 8.17 7.77 -7.59
N LEU A 24 9.21 7.22 -8.24
CA LEU A 24 9.21 6.95 -9.68
C LEU A 24 8.06 6.03 -10.12
N GLU A 25 7.64 5.12 -9.25
CA GLU A 25 6.51 4.22 -9.48
C GLU A 25 5.20 4.96 -9.73
N LEU A 26 5.00 6.17 -9.18
CA LEU A 26 3.77 6.95 -9.41
C LEU A 26 3.73 7.60 -10.80
N LEU A 27 4.84 7.61 -11.55
CA LEU A 27 4.84 8.09 -12.93
C LEU A 27 3.97 7.22 -13.85
N GLU A 28 3.80 5.94 -13.53
CA GLU A 28 2.90 5.04 -14.27
C GLU A 28 1.43 5.45 -14.10
N ASP A 29 1.07 5.98 -12.93
CA ASP A 29 -0.28 6.45 -12.61
C ASP A 29 -0.61 7.70 -13.45
N PHE A 30 0.36 8.61 -13.65
CA PHE A 30 0.14 9.80 -14.49
C PHE A 30 0.10 9.49 -15.98
N ALA A 31 0.81 8.46 -16.43
CA ALA A 31 0.64 7.96 -17.81
C ALA A 31 -0.79 7.43 -18.03
N ALA A 32 -1.33 6.68 -17.06
CA ALA A 32 -2.72 6.23 -17.12
C ALA A 32 -3.73 7.39 -17.02
N LEU A 33 -3.40 8.44 -16.26
CA LEU A 33 -4.20 9.66 -16.18
C LEU A 33 -4.25 10.42 -17.51
N GLU A 34 -3.12 10.54 -18.23
CA GLU A 34 -3.09 11.11 -19.59
C GLU A 34 -4.01 10.34 -20.54
N GLU A 35 -3.96 9.01 -20.53
CA GLU A 35 -4.86 8.17 -21.32
C GLU A 35 -6.33 8.43 -20.96
N LEU A 36 -6.66 8.57 -19.68
CA LEU A 36 -8.01 8.90 -19.22
C LEU A 36 -8.48 10.26 -19.75
N PHE A 37 -7.63 11.30 -19.67
CA PHE A 37 -7.95 12.62 -20.25
C PHE A 37 -8.28 12.52 -21.74
N ILE A 38 -7.49 11.76 -22.50
CA ILE A 38 -7.70 11.55 -23.93
C ILE A 38 -9.03 10.86 -24.20
N GLU A 39 -9.35 9.78 -23.49
CA GLU A 39 -10.60 9.04 -23.72
C GLU A 39 -11.85 9.81 -23.29
N VAL A 40 -11.79 10.55 -22.17
CA VAL A 40 -12.89 11.43 -21.76
C VAL A 40 -13.10 12.56 -22.77
N ALA A 41 -12.03 13.18 -23.28
CA ALA A 41 -12.13 14.21 -24.31
C ALA A 41 -12.79 13.68 -25.60
N LYS A 42 -12.43 12.47 -26.03
CA LYS A 42 -13.05 11.81 -27.20
C LYS A 42 -14.53 11.54 -26.97
N TRP A 43 -14.90 11.08 -25.77
CA TRP A 43 -16.29 10.84 -25.42
C TRP A 43 -17.11 12.13 -25.46
N ILE A 44 -16.63 13.22 -24.83
CA ILE A 44 -17.32 14.52 -24.85
C ILE A 44 -17.47 15.04 -26.29
N TYR A 45 -16.44 14.88 -27.13
CA TYR A 45 -16.54 15.25 -28.55
C TYR A 45 -17.69 14.53 -29.27
N LEU A 46 -17.84 13.22 -29.05
CA LEU A 46 -18.88 12.43 -29.69
C LEU A 46 -20.28 12.76 -29.17
N GLU A 47 -20.42 13.04 -27.87
CA GLU A 47 -21.68 13.51 -27.27
C GLU A 47 -22.15 14.84 -27.86
N GLU A 48 -21.22 15.79 -28.06
CA GLU A 48 -21.54 17.10 -28.65
C GLU A 48 -21.67 17.09 -30.18
N ASN A 49 -21.27 15.99 -30.84
CA ASN A 49 -21.34 15.82 -32.29
C ASN A 49 -22.04 14.50 -32.65
N PRO A 50 -23.36 14.36 -32.39
CA PRO A 50 -24.08 13.09 -32.51
C PRO A 50 -24.09 12.51 -33.93
N ASP A 51 -23.90 13.34 -34.97
CA ASP A 51 -23.78 12.90 -36.36
C ASP A 51 -22.44 12.20 -36.67
N ARG A 52 -21.45 12.32 -35.78
CA ARG A 52 -20.12 11.70 -35.92
C ARG A 52 -20.08 10.35 -35.23
N LYS A 53 -19.65 9.32 -35.96
CA LYS A 53 -19.36 7.98 -35.39
C LYS A 53 -17.94 7.82 -34.86
N ARG A 54 -17.04 8.77 -35.16
CA ARG A 54 -15.62 8.74 -34.78
C ARG A 54 -15.11 10.16 -34.60
N VAL A 55 -14.12 10.32 -33.73
CA VAL A 55 -13.36 11.56 -33.60
C VAL A 55 -12.53 11.84 -34.87
N PRO A 56 -12.19 13.11 -35.16
CA PRO A 56 -11.30 13.47 -36.26
C PRO A 56 -9.98 12.71 -36.24
N ARG A 57 -9.41 12.44 -37.42
CA ARG A 57 -8.07 11.84 -37.51
C ARG A 57 -7.07 12.78 -36.85
N GLY A 58 -6.31 12.27 -35.88
CA GLY A 58 -5.34 13.05 -35.13
C GLY A 58 -5.93 13.89 -33.99
N PHE A 59 -7.11 13.53 -33.49
CA PHE A 59 -7.73 14.18 -32.32
C PHE A 59 -6.79 14.30 -31.11
N ASN A 60 -5.99 13.27 -30.87
CA ASN A 60 -4.97 13.21 -29.81
C ASN A 60 -3.54 13.41 -30.35
N ASN A 61 -3.36 13.79 -31.62
CA ASN A 61 -2.02 13.97 -32.15
C ASN A 61 -1.34 15.11 -31.39
N LYS A 62 -0.20 14.79 -30.77
CA LYS A 62 0.66 15.74 -30.06
C LYS A 62 -0.03 16.41 -28.89
N VAL A 63 -1.01 15.74 -28.28
CA VAL A 63 -1.46 16.08 -26.92
C VAL A 63 -0.62 15.23 -25.98
N GLU A 64 0.26 15.88 -25.23
CA GLU A 64 1.15 15.24 -24.27
C GLU A 64 0.99 15.95 -22.92
N LEU A 65 0.84 15.18 -21.84
CA LEU A 65 0.86 15.70 -20.49
C LEU A 65 2.30 15.68 -19.98
N LYS A 66 2.88 16.86 -19.72
CA LYS A 66 4.28 16.96 -19.26
C LYS A 66 4.35 17.49 -17.85
N LEU A 67 5.02 16.74 -16.97
CA LEU A 67 5.44 17.24 -15.67
C LEU A 67 6.59 18.23 -15.87
N SER A 68 6.36 19.52 -15.61
CA SER A 68 7.32 20.59 -15.83
C SER A 68 8.13 20.96 -14.59
N SER A 69 7.52 20.88 -13.41
CA SER A 69 8.15 21.15 -12.11
C SER A 69 7.45 20.38 -10.99
N ILE A 70 8.20 20.20 -9.89
CA ILE A 70 7.69 19.78 -8.59
C ILE A 70 7.98 20.94 -7.63
N GLU A 71 6.94 21.52 -7.04
CA GLU A 71 7.04 22.73 -6.19
C GLU A 71 6.94 22.40 -4.69
N GLU A 72 7.52 23.28 -3.85
CA GLU A 72 7.46 23.17 -2.39
C GLU A 72 6.03 23.36 -1.85
N GLY A 73 5.68 22.62 -0.80
CA GLY A 73 4.34 22.61 -0.19
C GLY A 73 3.48 21.42 -0.65
N SER A 74 3.76 20.23 -0.10
CA SER A 74 3.11 18.97 -0.48
C SER A 74 3.23 18.69 -1.98
N THR A 75 4.45 18.37 -2.46
CA THR A 75 4.80 17.98 -3.84
C THR A 75 3.72 18.35 -4.88
N ILE A 76 3.67 19.62 -5.28
CA ILE A 76 2.71 20.11 -6.29
C ILE A 76 3.29 19.81 -7.66
N LEU A 77 2.54 19.07 -8.46
CA LEU A 77 2.97 18.64 -9.79
C LEU A 77 2.46 19.63 -10.83
N ASN A 78 3.34 20.30 -11.56
CA ASN A 78 2.89 21.20 -12.63
C ASN A 78 2.77 20.43 -13.95
N PHE A 79 1.55 20.13 -14.39
CA PHE A 79 1.31 19.49 -15.68
C PHE A 79 0.98 20.51 -16.77
N LEU A 80 1.75 20.47 -17.85
CA LEU A 80 1.51 21.22 -19.08
C LEU A 80 0.81 20.33 -20.10
N LEU A 81 -0.23 20.88 -20.74
CA LEU A 81 -0.76 20.30 -21.97
C LEU A 81 0.03 20.89 -23.14
N VAL A 82 0.77 20.04 -23.83
CA VAL A 82 1.45 20.44 -25.07
C VAL A 82 0.54 20.09 -26.23
N THR A 83 0.32 21.04 -27.14
CA THR A 83 -0.37 20.83 -28.44
C THR A 83 0.53 21.34 -29.57
N ALA A 84 0.44 20.79 -30.77
CA ALA A 84 1.19 21.35 -31.89
C ALA A 84 0.34 21.50 -33.15
N SER A 85 0.09 22.74 -33.53
CA SER A 85 -0.72 23.07 -34.69
C SER A 85 -0.01 22.76 -36.00
N PHE A 86 -0.75 22.14 -36.92
CA PHE A 86 -0.46 22.11 -38.35
C PHE A 86 -1.63 22.76 -39.10
N GLY A 87 -1.45 24.00 -39.55
CA GLY A 87 -2.44 24.70 -40.38
C GLY A 87 -2.77 26.12 -39.92
N LEU A 88 -3.67 26.77 -40.66
CA LEU A 88 -4.17 28.13 -40.44
C LEU A 88 -5.35 28.21 -39.45
N PHE A 89 -5.77 27.09 -38.86
CA PHE A 89 -6.91 27.01 -37.94
C PHE A 89 -6.43 26.61 -36.53
N PRO A 90 -6.98 27.22 -35.46
CA PRO A 90 -6.74 26.78 -34.09
C PRO A 90 -7.14 25.32 -33.92
N ASP A 91 -6.39 24.56 -33.13
CA ASP A 91 -6.82 23.21 -32.72
C ASP A 91 -8.03 23.34 -31.76
N ASP A 92 -9.24 23.31 -32.32
CA ASP A 92 -10.53 23.29 -31.59
C ASP A 92 -10.65 22.14 -30.58
N ASN A 93 -9.68 21.22 -30.53
CA ASN A 93 -9.69 20.08 -29.62
C ASN A 93 -9.35 20.45 -28.17
N TYR A 94 -8.63 21.56 -27.93
CA TYR A 94 -8.20 21.97 -26.58
C TYR A 94 -9.37 22.08 -25.59
N GLN A 95 -10.50 22.63 -26.05
CA GLN A 95 -11.71 22.77 -25.22
C GLN A 95 -12.22 21.43 -24.68
N TYR A 96 -12.06 20.33 -25.43
CA TYR A 96 -12.50 19.01 -24.99
C TYR A 96 -11.59 18.44 -23.90
N PHE A 97 -10.30 18.79 -23.91
CA PHE A 97 -9.38 18.44 -22.82
C PHE A 97 -9.66 19.24 -21.55
N GLU A 98 -10.00 20.53 -21.66
CA GLU A 98 -10.48 21.32 -20.52
C GLU A 98 -11.78 20.76 -19.93
N LYS A 99 -12.76 20.43 -20.78
CA LYS A 99 -14.00 19.76 -20.33
C LYS A 99 -13.72 18.39 -19.71
N ALA A 100 -12.80 17.61 -20.27
CA ALA A 100 -12.39 16.33 -19.71
C ALA A 100 -11.78 16.49 -18.31
N LYS A 101 -10.93 17.51 -18.12
CA LYS A 101 -10.39 17.86 -16.81
C LYS A 101 -11.48 18.20 -15.81
N ASP A 102 -12.41 19.07 -16.18
CA ASP A 102 -13.53 19.42 -15.30
C ASP A 102 -14.35 18.18 -14.93
N ASN A 103 -14.64 17.29 -15.88
CA ASN A 103 -15.42 16.09 -15.62
C ASN A 103 -14.68 15.09 -14.73
N ILE A 104 -13.37 14.90 -14.93
CA ILE A 104 -12.53 14.04 -14.06
C ILE A 104 -12.51 14.61 -12.64
N ILE A 105 -12.22 15.89 -12.47
CA ILE A 105 -12.21 16.54 -11.15
C ILE A 105 -13.58 16.41 -10.45
N LYS A 106 -14.67 16.68 -11.18
CA LYS A 106 -16.04 16.55 -10.64
C LYS A 106 -16.41 15.11 -10.30
N SER A 107 -15.94 14.12 -11.07
CA SER A 107 -16.18 12.71 -10.75
C SER A 107 -15.47 12.27 -9.47
N ILE A 108 -14.24 12.74 -9.24
CA ILE A 108 -13.50 12.48 -7.99
C ILE A 108 -14.18 13.20 -6.81
N ASP A 109 -14.58 14.47 -6.98
CA ASP A 109 -15.35 15.21 -5.96
C ASP A 109 -16.68 14.51 -5.63
N ALA A 110 -17.41 14.02 -6.64
CA ALA A 110 -18.64 13.28 -6.45
C ALA A 110 -18.42 12.00 -5.63
N ALA A 111 -17.35 11.24 -5.92
CA ALA A 111 -16.98 10.06 -5.16
C ALA A 111 -16.64 10.38 -3.69
N ASN A 112 -15.95 11.51 -3.44
CA ASN A 112 -15.67 11.99 -2.09
C ASN A 112 -16.96 12.35 -1.32
N ASN A 113 -17.92 12.96 -2.01
CA ASN A 113 -19.18 13.41 -1.42
C ASN A 113 -20.31 12.36 -1.47
N GLY A 114 -20.03 11.14 -1.93
CA GLY A 114 -21.04 10.07 -2.04
C GLY A 114 -22.15 10.35 -3.06
N LYS A 115 -21.87 11.16 -4.08
CA LYS A 115 -22.77 11.48 -5.20
C LYS A 115 -22.55 10.51 -6.35
N GLU A 116 -23.51 10.48 -7.28
CA GLU A 116 -23.41 9.69 -8.50
C GLU A 116 -22.24 10.15 -9.37
N VAL A 117 -21.29 9.26 -9.67
CA VAL A 117 -20.07 9.59 -10.45
C VAL A 117 -20.30 9.51 -11.96
N THR A 118 -21.23 8.65 -12.38
CA THR A 118 -21.58 8.34 -13.78
C THR A 118 -22.19 9.53 -14.52
N GLN A 119 -22.65 10.55 -13.80
CA GLN A 119 -23.13 11.81 -14.39
C GLN A 119 -21.99 12.62 -15.07
N TYR A 120 -20.74 12.40 -14.69
CA TYR A 120 -19.59 13.16 -15.20
C TYR A 120 -18.74 12.36 -16.18
N ILE A 121 -18.62 11.05 -15.98
CA ILE A 121 -17.80 10.15 -16.80
C ILE A 121 -18.55 8.81 -16.96
N PRO A 122 -18.59 8.21 -18.16
CA PRO A 122 -19.27 6.94 -18.38
C PRO A 122 -18.55 5.78 -17.68
N GLU A 123 -19.33 4.75 -17.28
CA GLU A 123 -18.86 3.62 -16.47
C GLU A 123 -17.62 2.89 -17.01
N ASN A 124 -17.47 2.80 -18.34
CA ASN A 124 -16.34 2.12 -18.96
C ASN A 124 -15.02 2.88 -18.78
N LEU A 125 -15.06 4.21 -18.62
CA LEU A 125 -13.87 5.04 -18.41
C LEU A 125 -13.48 5.13 -16.92
N LEU A 126 -14.39 4.81 -16.00
CA LEU A 126 -14.07 4.70 -14.57
C LEU A 126 -13.06 3.57 -14.28
N ALA A 127 -12.97 2.57 -15.17
CA ALA A 127 -12.00 1.48 -15.09
C ALA A 127 -10.53 1.95 -15.06
N TYR A 128 -10.22 3.14 -15.60
CA TYR A 128 -8.87 3.69 -15.57
C TYR A 128 -8.36 3.93 -14.15
N PHE A 129 -9.25 4.13 -13.17
CA PHE A 129 -8.88 4.24 -11.76
C PHE A 129 -8.38 2.92 -11.14
N ASN A 130 -8.41 1.79 -11.85
CA ASN A 130 -7.64 0.60 -11.45
C ASN A 130 -6.12 0.78 -11.68
N ARG A 131 -5.74 1.67 -12.59
CA ARG A 131 -4.33 2.00 -12.88
C ARG A 131 -3.86 3.27 -12.17
N ILE A 132 -4.75 4.23 -11.94
CA ILE A 132 -4.42 5.54 -11.36
C ILE A 132 -4.60 5.51 -9.84
N GLY A 133 -3.54 5.70 -9.05
CA GLY A 133 -3.59 5.78 -7.59
C GLY A 133 -3.63 4.41 -6.90
N LYS A 134 -3.21 3.34 -7.58
CA LYS A 134 -3.18 1.96 -7.04
C LYS A 134 -2.05 1.74 -6.01
N ARG A 135 -1.01 2.59 -6.04
CA ARG A 135 0.18 2.58 -5.15
C ARG A 135 0.13 3.65 -4.04
N LEU A 136 -1.00 4.33 -3.88
CA LEU A 136 -1.18 5.25 -2.76
C LEU A 136 -1.29 4.46 -1.46
N ARG A 137 -0.53 4.87 -0.43
CA ARG A 137 -0.61 4.34 0.93
C ARG A 137 -1.84 4.88 1.66
N ASP A 138 -2.12 4.36 2.86
CA ASP A 138 -3.35 4.70 3.59
C ASP A 138 -3.42 6.18 4.02
N ASP A 139 -2.27 6.80 4.27
CA ASP A 139 -2.12 8.21 4.61
C ASP A 139 -1.92 9.12 3.38
N GLU A 140 -2.03 8.58 2.17
CA GLU A 140 -1.70 9.28 0.93
C GLU A 140 -2.92 9.64 0.08
N ALA A 141 -2.82 10.79 -0.59
CA ALA A 141 -3.82 11.23 -1.55
C ALA A 141 -3.22 12.13 -2.64
N ILE A 142 -3.93 12.20 -3.76
CA ILE A 142 -3.71 13.17 -4.83
C ILE A 142 -4.88 14.15 -4.82
N ASP A 143 -4.63 15.40 -4.44
CA ASP A 143 -5.63 16.46 -4.45
C ASP A 143 -5.62 17.17 -5.81
N PHE A 144 -6.63 16.92 -6.63
CA PHE A 144 -6.77 17.51 -7.97
C PHE A 144 -7.37 18.92 -7.96
N SER A 145 -7.76 19.44 -6.79
CA SER A 145 -8.41 20.74 -6.66
C SER A 145 -7.94 21.52 -5.43
N PRO A 146 -6.62 21.69 -5.22
CA PRO A 146 -6.06 22.22 -3.97
C PRO A 146 -6.49 23.67 -3.65
N ASP A 147 -6.77 24.47 -4.69
CA ASP A 147 -7.16 25.89 -4.62
C ASP A 147 -8.65 26.12 -4.92
N SER A 148 -9.47 25.08 -4.85
CA SER A 148 -10.90 25.12 -5.17
C SER A 148 -11.77 24.80 -3.95
N ALA A 149 -13.05 25.12 -4.04
CA ALA A 149 -14.05 24.64 -3.08
C ALA A 149 -14.36 23.14 -3.24
N LEU A 150 -14.03 22.56 -4.41
CA LEU A 150 -14.15 21.11 -4.63
C LEU A 150 -13.20 20.33 -3.73
N GLN A 151 -13.60 19.14 -3.35
CA GLN A 151 -12.80 18.18 -2.59
C GLN A 151 -12.41 17.03 -3.51
N ALA A 152 -11.75 17.30 -4.63
CA ALA A 152 -11.36 16.27 -5.61
C ALA A 152 -10.08 15.52 -5.18
N LYS A 153 -10.12 14.86 -4.02
CA LYS A 153 -9.01 14.07 -3.47
C LYS A 153 -9.13 12.59 -3.84
N LEU A 154 -8.16 12.07 -4.59
CA LEU A 154 -8.05 10.65 -4.89
C LEU A 154 -7.19 9.96 -3.83
N ASN A 155 -7.79 9.06 -3.06
CA ASN A 155 -7.13 8.16 -2.12
C ASN A 155 -7.68 6.73 -2.31
N LYS A 156 -7.21 5.75 -1.53
CA LYS A 156 -7.69 4.36 -1.65
C LYS A 156 -9.22 4.24 -1.61
N THR A 157 -9.87 4.95 -0.69
CA THR A 157 -11.33 4.93 -0.51
C THR A 157 -12.07 5.50 -1.72
N THR A 158 -11.67 6.69 -2.18
CA THR A 158 -12.32 7.38 -3.30
C THR A 158 -12.07 6.65 -4.60
N ARG A 159 -10.86 6.11 -4.80
CA ARG A 159 -10.53 5.28 -5.95
C ARG A 159 -11.40 4.03 -6.02
N LYS A 160 -11.58 3.32 -4.89
CA LYS A 160 -12.46 2.14 -4.82
C LYS A 160 -13.89 2.48 -5.24
N LYS A 161 -14.44 3.61 -4.77
CA LYS A 161 -15.78 4.07 -5.18
C LYS A 161 -15.88 4.35 -6.68
N LEU A 162 -14.86 5.01 -7.26
CA LEU A 162 -14.82 5.29 -8.70
C LEU A 162 -14.81 4.00 -9.52
N VAL A 163 -13.92 3.07 -9.18
CA VAL A 163 -13.78 1.79 -9.91
C VAL A 163 -15.06 0.95 -9.80
N LEU A 164 -15.60 0.80 -8.59
CA LEU A 164 -16.78 -0.04 -8.34
C LEU A 164 -18.11 0.58 -8.78
N ALA A 165 -18.11 1.85 -9.22
CA ALA A 165 -19.27 2.44 -9.87
C ALA A 165 -19.49 1.89 -11.29
N SER A 166 -18.49 1.21 -11.87
CA SER A 166 -18.66 0.49 -13.13
C SER A 166 -19.34 -0.85 -12.88
N SER A 167 -20.49 -1.09 -13.50
CA SER A 167 -21.27 -2.33 -13.33
C SER A 167 -20.53 -3.60 -13.76
N ASN A 168 -19.51 -3.46 -14.62
CA ASN A 168 -18.71 -4.57 -15.14
C ASN A 168 -17.48 -4.91 -14.28
N ILE A 169 -17.23 -4.16 -13.20
CA ILE A 169 -16.04 -4.33 -12.36
C ILE A 169 -16.45 -4.75 -10.96
N SER A 170 -16.01 -5.93 -10.55
CA SER A 170 -16.23 -6.47 -9.21
C SER A 170 -14.98 -6.37 -8.31
N GLU A 171 -13.84 -6.02 -8.89
CA GLU A 171 -12.54 -6.08 -8.24
C GLU A 171 -11.71 -4.81 -8.48
N VAL A 172 -10.92 -4.45 -7.48
CA VAL A 172 -10.05 -3.27 -7.49
C VAL A 172 -8.60 -3.69 -7.29
N THR A 173 -7.68 -3.17 -8.10
CA THR A 173 -6.24 -3.42 -7.92
C THR A 173 -5.65 -2.48 -6.87
N LEU A 174 -5.03 -3.02 -5.81
CA LEU A 174 -4.35 -2.30 -4.74
C LEU A 174 -2.95 -2.87 -4.51
N GLU A 175 -1.98 -2.02 -4.19
CA GLU A 175 -0.74 -2.47 -3.58
C GLU A 175 -1.02 -3.08 -2.20
N THR A 176 -0.42 -4.24 -1.93
CA THR A 176 -0.60 -4.97 -0.68
C THR A 176 0.62 -5.80 -0.34
N THR A 177 0.82 -6.02 0.95
CA THR A 177 1.83 -6.94 1.49
C THR A 177 1.13 -7.91 2.41
N ILE A 178 1.38 -9.21 2.22
CA ILE A 178 0.80 -10.27 3.05
C ILE A 178 1.85 -11.28 3.48
N ARG A 179 1.55 -11.99 4.57
CA ARG A 179 2.31 -13.13 5.05
C ARG A 179 1.52 -14.41 4.86
N GLY A 180 2.23 -15.50 4.58
CA GLY A 180 1.58 -16.80 4.42
C GLY A 180 2.55 -17.94 4.15
N THR A 181 1.98 -19.10 3.87
CA THR A 181 2.68 -20.32 3.47
C THR A 181 2.30 -20.69 2.03
N ILE A 182 3.10 -21.54 1.37
CA ILE A 182 2.85 -21.95 -0.01
C ILE A 182 2.52 -23.46 -0.05
N PRO A 183 1.25 -23.87 0.11
CA PRO A 183 0.87 -25.28 0.07
C PRO A 183 0.77 -25.88 -1.34
N GLU A 184 0.80 -25.07 -2.40
CA GLU A 184 0.52 -25.53 -3.76
C GLU A 184 1.29 -24.72 -4.82
N ALA A 185 1.92 -25.42 -5.75
CA ALA A 185 2.51 -24.85 -6.97
C ALA A 185 2.20 -25.74 -8.18
N ASP A 186 1.59 -25.16 -9.22
CA ASP A 186 1.27 -25.82 -10.48
C ASP A 186 2.16 -25.29 -11.60
N LYS A 187 3.13 -26.10 -12.01
CA LYS A 187 4.06 -25.76 -13.10
C LYS A 187 3.40 -25.72 -14.48
N SER A 188 2.32 -26.48 -14.67
CA SER A 188 1.57 -26.53 -15.94
C SER A 188 0.77 -25.24 -16.12
N LYS A 189 -0.01 -24.87 -15.10
CA LYS A 189 -0.77 -23.61 -15.08
C LYS A 189 0.10 -22.37 -14.83
N ARG A 190 1.32 -22.56 -14.35
CA ARG A 190 2.23 -21.50 -13.88
C ARG A 190 1.56 -20.64 -12.80
N THR A 191 1.01 -21.31 -11.79
CA THR A 191 0.33 -20.67 -10.64
C THR A 191 0.84 -21.25 -9.33
N PHE A 192 0.68 -20.51 -8.25
CA PHE A 192 0.86 -21.01 -6.89
C PHE A 192 -0.23 -20.45 -5.98
N THR A 193 -0.45 -21.11 -4.86
CA THR A 193 -1.42 -20.69 -3.85
C THR A 193 -0.69 -20.23 -2.61
N ILE A 194 -1.06 -19.06 -2.10
CA ILE A 194 -0.64 -18.53 -0.81
C ILE A 194 -1.75 -18.86 0.18
N MET A 195 -1.40 -19.43 1.32
CA MET A 195 -2.31 -19.65 2.44
C MET A 195 -1.92 -18.75 3.59
N THR A 196 -2.78 -17.78 3.90
CA THR A 196 -2.63 -16.86 5.03
C THR A 196 -2.90 -17.58 6.36
N ASN A 197 -2.56 -16.93 7.47
CA ASN A 197 -2.77 -17.48 8.82
C ASN A 197 -4.24 -17.74 9.17
N ASN A 198 -5.19 -17.01 8.55
CA ASN A 198 -6.63 -17.24 8.72
C ASN A 198 -7.19 -18.34 7.78
N GLY A 199 -6.33 -19.06 7.04
CA GLY A 199 -6.71 -20.13 6.13
C GLY A 199 -7.22 -19.69 4.77
N GLN A 200 -7.22 -18.38 4.47
CA GLN A 200 -7.59 -17.89 3.14
C GLN A 200 -6.56 -18.35 2.10
N ARG A 201 -7.06 -18.87 0.98
CA ARG A 201 -6.25 -19.28 -0.17
C ARG A 201 -6.30 -18.19 -1.23
N ILE A 202 -5.14 -17.70 -1.64
CA ILE A 202 -4.97 -16.61 -2.61
C ILE A 202 -4.09 -17.12 -3.75
N THR A 203 -4.60 -17.05 -4.98
CA THR A 203 -3.87 -17.54 -6.15
C THR A 203 -3.00 -16.44 -6.75
N ALA A 204 -1.80 -16.80 -7.20
CA ALA A 204 -0.87 -15.90 -7.87
C ALA A 204 -0.14 -16.60 -9.04
N LYS A 205 0.42 -15.81 -9.96
CA LYS A 205 1.20 -16.32 -11.10
C LYS A 205 2.61 -16.70 -10.66
N LEU A 206 3.05 -17.88 -11.04
CA LEU A 206 4.43 -18.36 -10.85
C LEU A 206 5.32 -17.76 -11.95
N LEU A 207 5.89 -16.58 -11.68
CA LEU A 207 6.81 -15.89 -12.58
C LEU A 207 8.26 -16.33 -12.35
N GLY A 208 9.05 -16.38 -13.42
CA GLY A 208 10.41 -16.93 -13.40
C GLY A 208 11.36 -16.27 -12.40
N VAL A 209 11.26 -14.96 -12.20
CA VAL A 209 12.13 -14.19 -11.28
C VAL A 209 11.94 -14.57 -9.81
N HIS A 210 10.76 -15.06 -9.44
CA HIS A 210 10.42 -15.45 -8.06
C HIS A 210 10.28 -16.96 -7.87
N ALA A 211 10.39 -17.74 -8.96
CA ALA A 211 10.11 -19.16 -8.95
C ALA A 211 10.99 -19.95 -7.98
N ALA A 212 12.26 -19.58 -7.81
CA ALA A 212 13.16 -20.25 -6.88
C ALA A 212 12.65 -20.15 -5.43
N THR A 213 12.40 -18.94 -4.94
CA THR A 213 11.88 -18.69 -3.59
C THR A 213 10.51 -19.33 -3.37
N ILE A 214 9.62 -19.27 -4.37
CA ILE A 214 8.29 -19.89 -4.29
C ILE A 214 8.40 -21.42 -4.14
N LEU A 215 9.25 -22.05 -4.95
CA LEU A 215 9.44 -23.51 -4.89
C LEU A 215 10.16 -23.94 -3.63
N GLU A 216 11.09 -23.13 -3.12
CA GLU A 216 11.76 -23.38 -1.83
C GLU A 216 10.76 -23.35 -0.66
N ALA A 217 9.93 -22.30 -0.59
CA ALA A 217 8.89 -22.21 0.43
C ALA A 217 7.85 -23.34 0.31
N PHE A 218 7.50 -23.74 -0.93
CA PHE A 218 6.63 -24.89 -1.18
C PHE A 218 7.24 -26.21 -0.68
N ASN A 219 8.52 -26.46 -0.98
CA ASN A 219 9.20 -27.69 -0.57
C ASN A 219 9.42 -27.81 0.95
N ASN A 220 9.37 -26.69 1.67
CA ASN A 220 9.54 -26.63 3.12
C ASN A 220 8.22 -26.34 3.86
N TYR A 221 7.08 -26.55 3.20
CA TYR A 221 5.76 -26.28 3.76
C TYR A 221 5.51 -27.01 5.08
N GLU A 222 5.96 -28.26 5.22
CA GLU A 222 5.83 -29.07 6.43
C GLU A 222 6.61 -28.51 7.62
N SER A 223 7.66 -27.72 7.35
CA SER A 223 8.42 -26.98 8.37
C SER A 223 7.78 -25.64 8.73
N GLN A 224 6.56 -25.38 8.23
CA GLN A 224 5.82 -24.12 8.40
C GLN A 224 6.58 -22.88 7.87
N THR A 225 7.40 -23.06 6.83
CA THR A 225 8.12 -21.95 6.20
C THR A 225 7.15 -20.88 5.71
N ARG A 226 7.34 -19.66 6.21
CA ARG A 226 6.54 -18.49 5.84
C ARG A 226 7.25 -17.64 4.81
N VAL A 227 6.46 -16.90 4.05
CA VAL A 227 6.91 -15.91 3.09
C VAL A 227 6.24 -14.58 3.33
N LEU A 228 7.00 -13.50 3.10
CA LEU A 228 6.46 -12.15 2.92
C LEU A 228 6.31 -11.92 1.42
N ILE A 229 5.13 -11.48 1.01
CA ILE A 229 4.79 -11.25 -0.40
C ILE A 229 4.25 -9.84 -0.52
N SER A 230 4.84 -9.04 -1.42
CA SER A 230 4.32 -7.73 -1.80
C SER A 230 4.09 -7.62 -3.30
N GLY A 231 3.09 -6.83 -3.68
CA GLY A 231 2.77 -6.52 -5.05
C GLY A 231 1.35 -5.99 -5.22
N LEU A 232 0.81 -6.13 -6.43
CA LEU A 232 -0.53 -5.65 -6.77
C LEU A 232 -1.54 -6.78 -6.62
N GLY A 233 -2.48 -6.62 -5.68
CA GLY A 233 -3.56 -7.55 -5.39
C GLY A 233 -4.91 -7.07 -5.93
N HIS A 234 -5.76 -8.02 -6.34
CA HIS A 234 -7.16 -7.77 -6.69
C HIS A 234 -8.04 -7.97 -5.45
N PHE A 235 -8.78 -6.93 -5.08
CA PHE A 235 -9.69 -6.92 -3.93
C PHE A 235 -11.13 -6.86 -4.38
N ASP A 236 -11.99 -7.68 -3.78
CA ASP A 236 -13.42 -7.61 -4.05
C ASP A 236 -14.08 -6.38 -3.39
N LYS A 237 -15.38 -6.22 -3.62
CA LYS A 237 -16.18 -5.14 -3.00
C LYS A 237 -16.16 -5.13 -1.47
N HIS A 238 -15.83 -6.25 -0.81
CA HIS A 238 -15.76 -6.39 0.65
C HIS A 238 -14.33 -6.28 1.20
N ASP A 239 -13.38 -5.76 0.40
CA ASP A 239 -11.97 -5.63 0.78
C ASP A 239 -11.25 -6.97 1.01
N LYS A 240 -11.76 -8.04 0.40
CA LYS A 240 -11.09 -9.35 0.44
C LYS A 240 -10.13 -9.48 -0.73
N LEU A 241 -8.86 -9.76 -0.44
CA LEU A 241 -7.84 -10.10 -1.44
C LEU A 241 -8.17 -11.43 -2.13
N VAL A 242 -8.49 -11.39 -3.42
CA VAL A 242 -8.91 -12.56 -4.21
C VAL A 242 -7.70 -13.22 -4.87
N SER A 243 -6.79 -12.42 -5.44
CA SER A 243 -5.60 -12.90 -6.16
C SER A 243 -4.55 -11.81 -6.29
N PHE A 244 -3.33 -12.17 -6.69
CA PHE A 244 -2.32 -11.20 -7.10
C PHE A 244 -2.32 -11.03 -8.62
N GLU A 245 -2.39 -9.76 -9.06
CA GLU A 245 -2.12 -9.36 -10.45
C GLU A 245 -0.64 -9.56 -10.77
N SER A 246 0.23 -9.10 -9.87
CA SER A 246 1.69 -9.22 -9.97
C SER A 246 2.32 -9.31 -8.58
N ILE A 247 3.42 -10.06 -8.51
CA ILE A 247 4.30 -10.14 -7.34
C ILE A 247 5.52 -9.31 -7.66
N GLU A 248 5.86 -8.37 -6.78
CA GLU A 248 7.00 -7.48 -6.93
C GLU A 248 8.17 -7.92 -6.05
N HIS A 249 7.86 -8.40 -4.84
CA HIS A 249 8.82 -8.97 -3.93
C HIS A 249 8.27 -10.22 -3.24
N ILE A 250 9.15 -11.20 -3.04
CA ILE A 250 8.92 -12.34 -2.16
C ILE A 250 10.21 -12.68 -1.43
N SER A 251 10.10 -12.94 -0.13
CA SER A 251 11.19 -13.43 0.70
C SER A 251 10.68 -14.52 1.64
N ILE A 252 11.54 -15.48 1.94
CA ILE A 252 11.30 -16.42 3.05
C ILE A 252 11.55 -15.66 4.34
N LEU A 253 10.64 -15.82 5.29
CA LEU A 253 10.70 -15.18 6.59
C LEU A 253 11.53 -16.01 7.58
N ASP A 254 12.16 -15.30 8.52
CA ASP A 254 12.72 -15.92 9.70
C ASP A 254 11.60 -16.63 10.50
N PRO A 255 11.83 -17.83 11.06
CA PRO A 255 10.85 -18.50 11.92
C PRO A 255 10.36 -17.67 13.12
N LEU A 256 11.15 -16.69 13.54
CA LEU A 256 10.85 -15.75 14.62
C LEU A 256 10.36 -14.37 14.09
N ASP A 257 9.93 -14.28 12.83
CA ASP A 257 9.32 -13.05 12.29
C ASP A 257 8.23 -12.53 13.23
N VAL A 258 8.49 -11.37 13.84
CA VAL A 258 7.66 -10.82 14.90
C VAL A 258 6.24 -10.55 14.42
N PRO A 259 6.01 -9.86 13.29
CA PRO A 259 4.66 -9.63 12.79
C PRO A 259 3.89 -10.93 12.48
N SER A 260 4.55 -11.94 11.91
CA SER A 260 3.98 -13.28 11.71
C SER A 260 3.47 -13.89 13.01
N ARG A 261 4.22 -13.74 14.10
CA ARG A 261 3.84 -14.26 15.42
C ARG A 261 2.70 -13.47 16.04
N LEU A 262 2.67 -12.15 15.87
CA LEU A 262 1.59 -11.29 16.34
C LEU A 262 0.26 -11.57 15.60
N GLU A 263 0.31 -11.92 14.32
CA GLU A 263 -0.87 -12.38 13.58
C GLU A 263 -1.47 -13.66 14.20
N GLU A 264 -0.66 -14.60 14.67
CA GLU A 264 -1.16 -15.78 15.39
C GLU A 264 -1.87 -15.38 16.69
N PHE A 265 -1.28 -14.46 17.45
CA PHE A 265 -1.84 -13.98 18.71
C PHE A 265 -3.20 -13.31 18.51
N SER A 266 -3.44 -12.71 17.34
CA SER A 266 -4.73 -12.11 17.00
C SER A 266 -5.89 -13.11 16.93
N ASN A 267 -5.60 -14.42 16.86
CA ASN A 267 -6.60 -15.49 16.84
C ASN A 267 -6.86 -16.09 18.24
N LEU A 268 -6.19 -15.62 19.29
CA LEU A 268 -6.42 -16.08 20.66
C LEU A 268 -7.74 -15.53 21.19
N GLU A 269 -8.69 -16.44 21.43
CA GLU A 269 -9.99 -16.11 22.01
C GLU A 269 -9.90 -15.89 23.54
N ALA A 270 -10.91 -15.24 24.11
CA ALA A 270 -11.01 -15.12 25.56
C ALA A 270 -11.06 -16.51 26.23
N GLY A 271 -10.27 -16.69 27.29
CA GLY A 271 -10.13 -17.95 28.02
C GLY A 271 -9.08 -18.91 27.46
N TRP A 272 -8.28 -18.50 26.47
CA TRP A 272 -7.26 -19.37 25.82
C TRP A 272 -6.26 -20.01 26.80
N PHE A 273 -6.03 -19.39 27.96
CA PHE A 273 -5.17 -19.90 29.02
C PHE A 273 -6.00 -20.36 30.22
N ASN A 274 -6.29 -21.66 30.31
CA ASN A 274 -7.03 -22.29 31.42
C ASN A 274 -8.36 -21.59 31.80
N GLY A 275 -9.02 -20.92 30.84
CA GLY A 275 -10.25 -20.16 31.08
C GLY A 275 -10.05 -18.71 31.53
N GLU A 276 -8.80 -18.24 31.70
CA GLU A 276 -8.48 -16.91 32.24
C GLU A 276 -7.83 -15.96 31.22
N GLY A 277 -7.21 -16.47 30.16
CA GLY A 277 -6.44 -15.67 29.19
C GLY A 277 -7.25 -14.58 28.46
N VAL A 278 -6.71 -13.37 28.41
CA VAL A 278 -7.30 -12.24 27.69
C VAL A 278 -6.80 -12.23 26.23
N GLY A 279 -7.73 -12.12 25.28
CA GLY A 279 -7.41 -11.92 23.87
C GLY A 279 -6.93 -10.49 23.60
N MET A 280 -6.00 -10.34 22.65
CA MET A 280 -5.42 -9.04 22.29
C MET A 280 -6.19 -8.36 21.17
N LYS A 281 -6.26 -7.03 21.19
CA LYS A 281 -6.89 -6.25 20.11
C LYS A 281 -6.00 -6.25 18.87
N LYS A 282 -6.62 -6.39 17.70
CA LYS A 282 -5.89 -6.40 16.42
C LYS A 282 -5.15 -5.09 16.18
N GLU A 283 -5.76 -3.98 16.55
CA GLU A 283 -5.19 -2.64 16.36
C GLU A 283 -3.90 -2.44 17.18
N ASP A 284 -3.86 -2.99 18.40
CA ASP A 284 -2.69 -2.90 19.27
C ASP A 284 -1.56 -3.82 18.78
N LEU A 285 -1.89 -5.01 18.27
CA LEU A 285 -0.92 -5.93 17.66
C LEU A 285 -0.32 -5.36 16.37
N THR A 286 -1.15 -4.76 15.51
CA THR A 286 -0.70 -4.06 14.30
C THR A 286 0.22 -2.90 14.65
N TRP A 287 -0.15 -2.08 15.64
CA TRP A 287 0.71 -1.01 16.14
C TRP A 287 2.08 -1.54 16.62
N PHE A 288 2.09 -2.64 17.38
CA PHE A 288 3.34 -3.20 17.89
C PHE A 288 4.21 -3.80 16.76
N ALA A 289 3.59 -4.46 15.78
CA ALA A 289 4.30 -4.97 14.60
C ALA A 289 5.00 -3.82 13.84
N GLU A 290 4.27 -2.74 13.55
CA GLU A 290 4.80 -1.57 12.84
C GLU A 290 5.92 -0.90 13.62
N ILE A 291 5.76 -0.69 14.93
CA ILE A 291 6.76 0.02 15.71
C ILE A 291 8.04 -0.83 15.91
N PHE A 292 7.90 -2.15 15.99
CA PHE A 292 9.02 -3.08 16.03
C PHE A 292 9.79 -3.09 14.70
N GLU A 293 9.09 -3.26 13.56
CA GLU A 293 9.74 -3.27 12.24
C GLU A 293 10.49 -1.96 11.95
N ASN A 294 9.96 -0.82 12.40
CA ASN A 294 10.58 0.49 12.15
C ASN A 294 11.76 0.82 13.07
N ASN A 295 11.80 0.26 14.28
CA ASN A 295 12.75 0.69 15.32
C ASN A 295 13.70 -0.39 15.82
N TYR A 296 13.41 -1.68 15.62
CA TYR A 296 14.29 -2.76 16.03
C TYR A 296 15.50 -2.86 15.11
N ASN A 297 16.71 -3.02 15.67
CA ASN A 297 17.92 -3.12 14.85
C ASN A 297 17.95 -4.47 14.10
N PRO A 298 17.95 -4.48 12.76
CA PRO A 298 17.84 -5.71 11.96
C PRO A 298 19.07 -6.63 12.03
N VAL A 299 20.18 -6.18 12.62
CA VAL A 299 21.37 -7.02 12.86
C VAL A 299 21.23 -7.88 14.13
N LEU A 300 20.33 -7.50 15.04
CA LEU A 300 20.09 -8.23 16.28
C LEU A 300 19.25 -9.50 16.03
N PRO A 301 19.44 -10.56 16.85
CA PRO A 301 18.60 -11.75 16.77
C PRO A 301 17.16 -11.43 17.15
N LEU A 302 16.19 -11.96 16.40
CA LEU A 302 14.78 -11.79 16.72
C LEU A 302 14.41 -12.51 18.03
N PRO A 303 13.49 -11.94 18.84
CA PRO A 303 13.02 -12.58 20.06
C PRO A 303 12.03 -13.72 19.76
N TYR A 304 11.98 -14.68 20.68
CA TYR A 304 10.78 -15.51 20.85
C TYR A 304 9.68 -14.65 21.48
N LEU A 305 8.46 -14.72 20.94
CA LEU A 305 7.32 -14.04 21.54
C LEU A 305 6.33 -15.03 22.13
N TYR A 306 5.78 -14.67 23.28
CA TYR A 306 4.74 -15.41 23.99
C TYR A 306 3.61 -14.47 24.41
N PRO A 307 2.34 -14.89 24.31
CA PRO A 307 1.22 -14.13 24.85
C PRO A 307 1.20 -14.25 26.38
N THR A 308 0.85 -13.18 27.09
CA THR A 308 0.65 -13.23 28.55
C THR A 308 -0.84 -13.42 28.88
N PRO A 309 -1.21 -14.07 29.99
CA PRO A 309 -2.62 -14.23 30.38
C PRO A 309 -3.39 -12.91 30.55
N LEU A 310 -2.68 -11.81 30.81
CA LEU A 310 -3.25 -10.47 30.98
C LEU A 310 -3.47 -9.72 29.66
N GLY A 311 -3.17 -10.34 28.51
CA GLY A 311 -3.33 -9.73 27.19
C GLY A 311 -2.16 -8.84 26.78
N GLY A 312 -0.96 -9.09 27.31
CA GLY A 312 0.30 -8.51 26.86
C GLY A 312 1.17 -9.50 26.10
N ILE A 313 2.42 -9.11 25.83
CA ILE A 313 3.40 -9.95 25.12
C ILE A 313 4.67 -10.05 25.97
N GLN A 314 5.28 -11.23 25.99
CA GLN A 314 6.61 -11.45 26.53
C GLN A 314 7.55 -11.73 25.36
N ALA A 315 8.57 -10.91 25.19
CA ALA A 315 9.65 -11.14 24.22
C ALA A 315 10.89 -11.64 24.96
N GLU A 316 11.53 -12.69 24.46
CA GLU A 316 12.69 -13.31 25.08
C GLU A 316 13.79 -13.55 24.05
N TRP A 317 15.02 -13.21 24.42
CA TRP A 317 16.20 -13.48 23.60
C TRP A 317 17.05 -14.55 24.25
N SER A 318 17.48 -15.52 23.46
CA SER A 318 18.35 -16.60 23.93
C SER A 318 19.82 -16.21 23.78
N PHE A 319 20.54 -16.18 24.89
CA PHE A 319 22.00 -16.05 24.89
C PHE A 319 22.58 -16.86 26.04
N GLU A 320 23.67 -17.61 25.81
CA GLU A 320 24.16 -18.62 26.77
C GLU A 320 24.45 -18.10 28.17
N SER A 321 24.80 -16.81 28.28
CA SER A 321 25.22 -16.18 29.55
C SER A 321 24.18 -15.24 30.14
N HIS A 322 23.06 -15.01 29.44
CA HIS A 322 22.09 -14.00 29.84
C HIS A 322 20.67 -14.51 29.70
N ASP A 323 19.86 -14.28 30.73
CA ASP A 323 18.40 -14.26 30.58
C ASP A 323 17.99 -12.86 30.18
N ILE A 324 17.32 -12.71 29.04
CA ILE A 324 16.92 -11.40 28.51
C ILE A 324 15.43 -11.45 28.16
N SER A 325 14.67 -10.51 28.70
CA SER A 325 13.26 -10.39 28.39
C SER A 325 12.76 -8.96 28.29
N LEU A 326 11.64 -8.80 27.60
CA LEU A 326 10.88 -7.57 27.50
C LEU A 326 9.39 -7.92 27.63
N THR A 327 8.77 -7.55 28.75
CA THR A 327 7.32 -7.66 28.95
C THR A 327 6.64 -6.42 28.39
N ILE A 328 5.83 -6.58 27.35
CA ILE A 328 5.10 -5.50 26.66
C ILE A 328 3.68 -5.40 27.19
N ASP A 329 3.31 -4.19 27.63
CA ASP A 329 1.93 -3.78 27.89
C ASP A 329 1.42 -3.01 26.66
N LEU A 330 0.55 -3.68 25.91
CA LEU A 330 -0.05 -3.14 24.69
C LEU A 330 -0.98 -1.94 24.97
N ALA A 331 -1.67 -1.93 26.10
CA ALA A 331 -2.63 -0.87 26.43
C ALA A 331 -1.92 0.45 26.79
N HIS A 332 -0.81 0.35 27.52
CA HIS A 332 -0.01 1.51 27.92
C HIS A 332 1.13 1.83 26.96
N LYS A 333 1.31 1.01 25.91
CA LYS A 333 2.40 1.13 24.92
C LYS A 333 3.76 1.22 25.59
N SER A 334 3.97 0.41 26.61
CA SER A 334 5.18 0.37 27.42
C SER A 334 5.77 -1.03 27.46
N GLY A 335 7.05 -1.10 27.79
CA GLY A 335 7.77 -2.36 27.95
C GLY A 335 8.59 -2.35 29.23
N PHE A 336 8.70 -3.49 29.88
CA PHE A 336 9.63 -3.69 30.99
C PHE A 336 10.73 -4.64 30.54
N TYR A 337 11.91 -4.09 30.31
CA TYR A 337 13.10 -4.82 29.89
C TYR A 337 13.86 -5.30 31.13
N GLN A 338 14.31 -6.54 31.10
CA GLN A 338 15.22 -7.10 32.09
C GLN A 338 16.30 -7.93 31.41
N SER A 339 17.53 -7.82 31.89
CA SER A 339 18.60 -8.78 31.59
C SER A 339 19.37 -9.17 32.84
N LEU A 340 19.76 -10.44 32.94
CA LEU A 340 20.55 -10.99 34.04
C LEU A 340 21.76 -11.74 33.46
N ASP A 341 22.97 -11.31 33.82
CA ASP A 341 24.21 -12.03 33.49
C ASP A 341 24.50 -13.12 34.53
N HIS A 342 24.46 -14.38 34.09
CA HIS A 342 24.67 -15.54 34.97
C HIS A 342 26.10 -15.67 35.50
N ASN A 343 27.06 -14.97 34.91
CA ASN A 343 28.46 -15.03 35.36
C ASN A 343 28.77 -14.00 36.45
N THR A 344 28.02 -12.89 36.45
CA THR A 344 28.30 -11.74 37.33
C THR A 344 27.18 -11.44 38.31
N ASP A 345 26.02 -12.09 38.17
CA ASP A 345 24.76 -11.80 38.87
C ASP A 345 24.30 -10.34 38.71
N ASN A 346 24.83 -9.61 37.72
CA ASN A 346 24.39 -8.27 37.42
C ASN A 346 23.07 -8.30 36.67
N ALA A 347 22.09 -7.54 37.17
CA ALA A 347 20.81 -7.33 36.53
C ALA A 347 20.70 -5.89 36.02
N ILE A 348 20.14 -5.74 34.82
CA ILE A 348 19.76 -4.46 34.24
C ILE A 348 18.25 -4.46 34.03
N GLU A 349 17.58 -3.41 34.48
CA GLU A 349 16.14 -3.26 34.34
C GLU A 349 15.78 -1.86 33.83
N HIS A 350 14.86 -1.80 32.88
CA HIS A 350 14.35 -0.54 32.34
C HIS A 350 12.85 -0.62 32.08
N THR A 351 12.14 0.43 32.46
CA THR A 351 10.81 0.70 31.92
C THR A 351 10.97 1.57 30.67
N LEU A 352 10.49 1.07 29.55
CA LEU A 352 10.59 1.68 28.23
C LEU A 352 9.22 2.20 27.79
N ASN A 353 9.17 3.42 27.29
CA ASN A 353 8.06 3.93 26.50
C ASN A 353 8.24 3.49 25.05
N LEU A 354 7.43 2.53 24.58
CA LEU A 354 7.60 1.96 23.25
C LEU A 354 7.19 2.91 22.13
N VAL A 355 6.60 4.08 22.44
CA VAL A 355 6.34 5.16 21.48
C VAL A 355 7.59 6.05 21.27
N SER A 356 8.60 5.94 22.13
CA SER A 356 9.81 6.77 22.11
C SER A 356 10.93 6.13 21.30
N ASP A 357 11.38 6.79 20.23
CA ASP A 357 12.56 6.38 19.46
C ASP A 357 13.82 6.28 20.34
N ALA A 358 13.92 7.08 21.40
CA ALA A 358 15.05 7.06 22.32
C ALA A 358 15.11 5.76 23.14
N ASP A 359 13.95 5.22 23.50
CA ASP A 359 13.84 4.02 24.33
C ASP A 359 14.08 2.77 23.48
N TRP A 360 13.69 2.79 22.21
CA TRP A 360 14.10 1.77 21.23
C TRP A 360 15.62 1.77 21.01
N LYS A 361 16.25 2.94 20.91
CA LYS A 361 17.72 3.04 20.84
C LYS A 361 18.38 2.46 22.08
N LEU A 362 17.81 2.68 23.27
CA LEU A 362 18.31 2.09 24.51
C LEU A 362 18.19 0.56 24.49
N LEU A 363 17.03 0.02 24.11
CA LEU A 363 16.82 -1.42 23.97
C LEU A 363 17.83 -2.04 22.99
N ASN A 364 17.92 -1.48 21.78
CA ASN A 364 18.84 -1.97 20.74
C ASN A 364 20.29 -1.93 21.22
N LYS A 365 20.69 -0.88 21.94
CA LYS A 365 22.04 -0.77 22.49
C LYS A 365 22.31 -1.86 23.52
N ASN A 366 21.41 -2.04 24.48
CA ASN A 366 21.58 -3.06 25.52
C ASN A 366 21.70 -4.47 24.92
N LEU A 367 20.88 -4.78 23.91
CA LEU A 367 20.96 -6.04 23.19
C LEU A 367 22.27 -6.16 22.40
N ALA A 368 22.68 -5.10 21.69
CA ALA A 368 23.93 -5.07 20.93
C ALA A 368 25.17 -5.28 21.82
N ASP A 369 25.19 -4.68 23.01
CA ASP A 369 26.27 -4.83 23.98
C ASP A 369 26.39 -6.29 24.46
N ILE A 370 25.26 -7.00 24.64
CA ILE A 370 25.23 -8.41 25.04
C ILE A 370 25.62 -9.34 23.88
N PHE A 371 25.03 -9.13 22.70
CA PHE A 371 25.27 -9.96 21.51
C PHE A 371 26.56 -9.63 20.76
N LYS A 372 27.23 -8.51 21.12
CA LYS A 372 28.49 -8.03 20.54
C LYS A 372 28.41 -7.77 19.03
N VAL A 373 27.36 -7.07 18.60
CA VAL A 373 27.09 -6.71 17.18
C VAL A 373 26.96 -5.22 16.95
#